data_AF-A0A0F2QC23-F1
#
_entry.id   AF-A0A0F2QC23-F1
#
_cell.length_a   1.000
_cell.length_b   1.000
_cell.length_c   1.000
_cell.angle_alpha   90.00
_cell.angle_beta   90.00
_cell.angle_gamma   90.00
#
_symmetry.space_group_name_H-M   'P 1'
#
loop_
_entity.id
_entity.type
_entity.pdbx_description
1 polymer ?
#
loop_
_entity_poly.entity_id
_entity_poly.type
_entity_poly.pdbx_seq_one_letter_code
_entity_poly.pdbx_strand_id
1 'polypeptide(L)'
;MKNYVEGELVEHGVILTNKITDQLKGLGFQMNGSKFHKYGQVEAIVNELVPYVEKEGINAFRSLYLEEYSSEGKLVGKYENGQVIRFET
;
A
#
# COMPACT_ATOMS: atom_id res chain seq x y z
N MET A 1 -15.98 -2.30 -13.03
CA MET A 1 -14.88 -1.36 -12.71
C MET A 1 -13.94 -2.05 -11.73
N LYS A 2 -12.64 -1.73 -11.72
CA LYS A 2 -11.65 -2.42 -10.87
C LYS A 2 -11.46 -1.64 -9.56
N ASN A 3 -11.33 -2.35 -8.44
CA ASN A 3 -10.91 -1.77 -7.16
C ASN A 3 -9.51 -1.15 -7.28
N TYR A 4 -9.22 -0.16 -6.46
CA TYR A 4 -7.89 0.41 -6.35
C TYR A 4 -7.43 0.42 -4.90
N VAL A 5 -6.11 0.29 -4.72
CA VAL A 5 -5.47 0.33 -3.41
C VAL A 5 -4.65 1.60 -3.35
N GLU A 6 -4.89 2.42 -2.34
CA GLU A 6 -4.00 3.50 -1.94
C GLU A 6 -3.10 3.03 -0.80
N GLY A 7 -1.91 3.60 -0.70
CA GLY A 7 -0.96 3.23 0.32
C GLY A 7 0.01 4.34 0.68
N GLU A 8 0.61 4.17 1.85
CA GLU A 8 1.70 5.00 2.35
C GLU A 8 2.64 4.17 3.22
N LEU A 9 3.90 4.59 3.29
CA LEU A 9 4.89 4.02 4.19
C LEU A 9 5.26 5.04 5.25
N VAL A 10 4.99 4.72 6.51
CA VAL A 10 5.23 5.62 7.66
C VAL A 10 5.88 4.86 8.81
N GLU A 11 6.95 5.39 9.39
CA GLU A 11 7.57 4.84 10.60
C GLU A 11 7.85 5.95 11.61
N HIS A 12 7.30 5.84 12.82
CA HIS A 12 7.41 6.87 13.87
C HIS A 12 7.06 8.30 13.38
N GLY A 13 6.06 8.43 12.49
CA GLY A 13 5.65 9.71 11.90
C GLY A 13 6.53 10.20 10.75
N VAL A 14 7.54 9.43 10.33
CA VAL A 14 8.40 9.74 9.18
C VAL A 14 7.87 9.03 7.94
N ILE A 15 7.63 9.78 6.87
CA ILE A 15 7.22 9.25 5.57
C ILE A 15 8.43 8.58 4.91
N LEU A 16 8.33 7.27 4.68
CA LEU A 16 9.37 6.44 4.09
C LEU A 16 9.17 6.16 2.60
N THR A 17 8.01 6.51 2.02
CA THR A 17 7.70 6.25 0.61
C THR A 17 8.80 6.75 -0.34
N ASN A 18 9.43 7.89 -0.01
CA ASN A 18 10.53 8.49 -0.77
C ASN A 18 11.75 7.56 -0.93
N LYS A 19 11.98 6.63 0.01
CA LYS A 19 13.09 5.68 -0.06
C LYS A 19 12.91 4.63 -1.16
N ILE A 20 11.66 4.37 -1.55
CA ILE A 20 11.32 3.28 -2.46
C ILE A 20 10.53 3.75 -3.69
N THR A 21 10.45 5.07 -3.92
CA THR A 21 9.62 5.67 -4.96
C THR A 21 9.91 5.12 -6.35
N ASP A 22 11.18 4.89 -6.71
CA ASP A 22 11.55 4.41 -8.04
C ASP A 22 11.19 2.93 -8.21
N GLN A 23 11.32 2.13 -7.15
CA GLN A 23 10.86 0.75 -7.09
C GLN A 23 9.34 0.69 -7.26
N LEU A 24 8.59 1.53 -6.54
CA LEU A 24 7.13 1.64 -6.67
C LEU A 24 6.71 2.00 -8.09
N LYS A 25 7.35 2.98 -8.72
CA LYS A 25 7.08 3.33 -10.12
C LYS A 25 7.41 2.18 -11.07
N GLY A 26 8.52 1.47 -10.84
CA GLY A 26 8.90 0.28 -11.61
C GLY A 26 7.89 -0.87 -11.51
N LEU A 27 7.19 -0.96 -10.39
CA LEU A 27 6.08 -1.89 -10.14
C LEU A 27 4.72 -1.40 -10.69
N GLY A 28 4.70 -0.23 -11.34
CA GLY A 28 3.49 0.34 -11.95
C GLY A 28 2.57 1.06 -10.96
N PHE A 29 3.05 1.42 -9.78
CA PHE A 29 2.31 2.31 -8.87
C PHE A 29 2.34 3.75 -9.37
N GLN A 30 1.22 4.44 -9.20
CA GLN A 30 1.10 5.86 -9.43
C GLN A 30 1.36 6.61 -8.13
N MET A 31 2.18 7.65 -8.19
CA MET A 31 2.59 8.44 -7.03
C MET A 31 1.74 9.71 -6.92
N ASN A 32 1.28 10.04 -5.71
CA ASN A 32 0.62 11.30 -5.38
C ASN A 32 1.18 11.84 -4.05
N GLY A 33 2.24 12.64 -4.13
CA GLY A 33 2.98 13.09 -2.96
C GLY A 33 3.61 11.92 -2.21
N SER A 34 3.28 11.77 -0.92
CA SER A 34 3.72 10.67 -0.07
C SER A 34 2.94 9.37 -0.26
N LYS A 35 1.78 9.45 -0.92
CA LYS A 35 0.90 8.32 -1.19
C LYS A 35 1.20 7.70 -2.53
N PHE A 36 0.88 6.43 -2.66
CA PHE A 36 0.92 5.69 -3.91
C PHE A 36 -0.39 4.93 -4.11
N HIS A 37 -0.73 4.61 -5.34
CA HIS A 37 -1.88 3.78 -5.61
C HIS A 37 -1.70 2.87 -6.83
N LYS A 38 -2.44 1.75 -6.85
CA LYS A 38 -2.46 0.79 -7.95
C LYS A 38 -3.79 0.04 -7.96
N TYR A 39 -4.27 -0.32 -9.15
CA TYR A 39 -5.47 -1.17 -9.28
C TYR A 39 -5.19 -2.59 -8.80
N GLY A 40 -6.08 -3.14 -7.98
CA GLY A 40 -5.90 -4.48 -7.40
C GLY A 40 -6.68 -4.68 -6.11
N GLN A 41 -6.43 -5.82 -5.49
CA GLN A 41 -6.88 -6.14 -4.14
C GLN A 41 -5.73 -5.96 -3.16
N VAL A 42 -6.04 -5.62 -1.92
CA VAL A 42 -5.00 -5.34 -0.91
C VAL A 42 -4.04 -6.52 -0.72
N GLU A 43 -4.51 -7.78 -0.72
CA GLU A 43 -3.65 -8.96 -0.54
C GLU A 43 -2.63 -9.09 -1.68
N ALA A 44 -3.05 -8.84 -2.92
CA ALA A 44 -2.16 -8.89 -4.07
C ALA A 44 -1.10 -7.79 -3.98
N ILE A 45 -1.50 -6.57 -3.58
CA ILE A 45 -0.60 -5.43 -3.41
C ILE A 45 0.38 -5.65 -2.25
N VAL A 46 -0.07 -6.22 -1.12
CA VAL A 46 0.81 -6.60 0.01
C VAL A 46 1.87 -7.60 -0.45
N ASN A 47 1.45 -8.69 -1.09
CA ASN A 47 2.36 -9.73 -1.56
C ASN A 47 3.39 -9.20 -2.57
N GLU A 48 2.98 -8.23 -3.39
CA GLU A 48 3.88 -7.56 -4.33
C GLU A 48 4.86 -6.61 -3.62
N LEU A 49 4.40 -5.80 -2.67
CA LEU A 49 5.18 -4.72 -2.07
C LEU A 49 6.13 -5.16 -0.96
N VAL A 50 5.70 -6.08 -0.09
CA VAL A 50 6.46 -6.45 1.12
C VAL A 50 7.92 -6.81 0.82
N PRO A 51 8.24 -7.64 -0.20
CA PRO A 51 9.63 -7.99 -0.50
C PRO A 51 10.51 -6.77 -0.85
N TYR A 52 9.95 -5.75 -1.51
CA TYR A 52 10.70 -4.54 -1.89
C TYR A 52 10.87 -3.60 -0.71
N VAL A 53 9.85 -3.47 0.12
CA VAL A 53 9.91 -2.65 1.35
C VAL A 53 10.96 -3.24 2.31
N GLU A 54 10.92 -4.55 2.54
CA GLU A 54 11.86 -5.22 3.46
C GLU A 54 13.30 -5.23 2.94
N LYS A 55 13.49 -5.32 1.61
CA LYS A 55 14.83 -5.22 0.99
C LYS A 55 15.52 -3.88 1.28
N GLU A 56 14.75 -2.82 1.48
CA GLU A 56 15.23 -1.48 1.80
C GLU A 56 15.40 -1.25 3.32
N GLY A 57 15.30 -2.33 4.11
CA GLY A 57 15.43 -2.32 5.57
C GLY A 57 14.24 -1.72 6.30
N ILE A 58 13.10 -1.54 5.61
CA ILE A 58 11.87 -1.00 6.19
C ILE A 58 11.02 -2.15 6.70
N ASN A 59 10.50 -2.03 7.93
CA ASN A 59 9.62 -3.03 8.50
C ASN A 59 8.20 -2.92 7.90
N ALA A 60 7.92 -3.68 6.85
CA ALA A 60 6.62 -3.65 6.16
C ALA A 60 5.44 -4.01 7.08
N PHE A 61 5.65 -4.82 8.11
CA PHE A 61 4.60 -5.15 9.08
C PHE A 61 4.12 -3.91 9.83
N ARG A 62 5.03 -3.02 10.24
CA ARG A 62 4.70 -1.82 11.03
C ARG A 62 4.49 -0.57 10.19
N SER A 63 5.19 -0.47 9.06
CA SER A 63 5.30 0.77 8.32
C SER A 63 4.38 0.86 7.11
N LEU A 64 3.89 -0.26 6.59
CA LEU A 64 3.05 -0.27 5.41
C LEU A 64 1.57 -0.14 5.81
N TYR A 65 0.94 0.90 5.29
CA TYR A 65 -0.48 1.15 5.39
C TYR A 65 -1.09 1.09 3.99
N LEU A 66 -2.15 0.29 3.81
CA LEU A 66 -2.87 0.21 2.54
C LEU A 66 -4.38 0.24 2.78
N GLU A 67 -5.12 0.88 1.88
CA GLU A 67 -6.58 0.94 1.85
C GLU A 67 -7.07 0.54 0.46
N GLU A 68 -7.95 -0.45 0.41
CA GLU A 68 -8.64 -0.88 -0.81
C GLU A 68 -10.01 -0.23 -0.91
N TYR A 69 -10.22 0.47 -2.02
CA TYR A 69 -11.46 1.13 -2.36
C TYR A 69 -12.13 0.42 -3.53
N SER A 70 -13.43 0.16 -3.38
CA SER A 70 -14.30 -0.27 -4.47
C SER A 70 -14.38 0.80 -5.57
N SER A 71 -14.92 0.43 -6.73
CA SER A 71 -15.18 1.39 -7.79
C SER A 71 -16.17 2.50 -7.43
N GLU A 72 -16.94 2.33 -6.36
CA GLU A 72 -17.86 3.34 -5.83
C GLU A 72 -17.17 4.25 -4.80
N GLY A 73 -15.86 4.09 -4.55
CA GLY A 73 -15.12 4.84 -3.54
C GLY A 73 -15.37 4.38 -2.11
N LYS A 74 -16.04 3.24 -1.89
CA LYS A 74 -16.23 2.66 -0.55
C LYS A 74 -14.98 1.87 -0.13
N LEU A 75 -14.52 2.06 1.10
CA LEU A 75 -13.47 1.25 1.71
C LEU A 75 -13.96 -0.19 1.91
N VAL A 76 -13.28 -1.17 1.30
CA VAL A 76 -13.64 -2.60 1.32
C VAL A 76 -12.55 -3.50 1.89
N GLY A 77 -11.34 -2.96 2.05
CA GLY A 77 -10.23 -3.67 2.66
C GLY A 77 -9.16 -2.72 3.14
N LYS A 78 -8.33 -3.19 4.08
CA LYS A 78 -7.22 -2.42 4.61
C LYS A 78 -6.11 -3.36 5.05
N TYR A 79 -4.86 -2.94 4.91
CA TYR A 79 -3.71 -3.59 5.52
C TYR A 79 -3.06 -2.63 6.51
N GLU A 80 -2.94 -3.06 7.77
CA GLU A 80 -2.18 -2.36 8.80
C GLU A 80 -1.65 -3.37 9.82
N ASN A 81 -0.50 -3.08 10.44
CA ASN A 81 0.08 -3.92 11.49
C ASN A 81 0.17 -5.40 11.11
N GLY A 82 0.51 -5.70 9.85
CA GLY A 82 0.65 -7.06 9.33
C GLY A 82 -0.65 -7.83 9.10
N GLN A 83 -1.80 -7.19 9.16
CA GLN A 83 -3.09 -7.85 9.02
C GLN A 83 -3.91 -7.21 7.91
N VAL A 84 -4.60 -8.05 7.15
CA VAL A 84 -5.64 -7.62 6.21
C VAL A 84 -6.98 -7.66 6.92
N ILE A 85 -7.65 -6.51 6.95
CA ILE A 85 -9.00 -6.33 7.50
C ILE A 85 -9.96 -6.14 6.32
N ARG A 86 -11.07 -6.87 6.31
CA ARG A 86 -12.12 -6.77 5.28
C ARG A 86 -13.35 -6.09 5.86
N PHE A 87 -13.95 -5.20 5.07
CA PHE A 87 -15.19 -4.53 5.43
C PHE A 87 -16.30 -5.10 4.56
N GLU A 88 -17.36 -5.60 5.20
CA GLU A 88 -18.58 -6.00 4.48
C GLU A 88 -19.18 -4.78 3.79
N THR A 89 -19.61 -4.97 2.54
CA THR A 89 -20.17 -3.91 1.68
C THR A 89 -21.68 -4.00 1.60
#